data_AF-A0A6N6KSS3-F1
#
_entry.id   AF-A0A6N6KSS3-F1
#
_cell.length_a   1.000
_cell.length_b   1.000
_cell.length_c   1.000
_cell.angle_alpha   90.00
_cell.angle_beta   90.00
_cell.angle_gamma   90.00
#
_symmetry.space_group_name_H-M   'P 1'
#
loop_
_entity.id
_entity.type
_entity.pdbx_description
1 polymer ?
#
loop_
_entity_poly.entity_id
_entity_poly.type
_entity_poly.pdbx_seq_one_letter_code
_entity_poly.pdbx_strand_id
1 'polypeptide(L)' 'MDYMKNIGLILLATLSITACTTDFQLEGEWKDIPVVYGFISVADTAHYIRVEKAFLEPGGDANQIAQIADSLYYDNATV' A
#
# COMPACT_ATOMS: atom_id res chain seq x y z
N MET A 1 -0.64 18.01 -50.29
CA MET A 1 -0.18 18.38 -48.93
C MET A 1 -1.18 17.99 -47.84
N ASP A 2 -2.47 17.86 -48.13
CA ASP A 2 -3.49 17.52 -47.13
C ASP A 2 -3.44 16.07 -46.60
N TYR A 3 -3.00 15.11 -47.42
CA TYR A 3 -2.91 13.70 -47.00
C TYR A 3 -1.85 13.47 -45.91
N MET A 4 -0.71 14.16 -46.01
CA MET A 4 0.38 14.13 -45.01
C MET A 4 -0.06 14.72 -43.66
N LYS A 5 -0.92 15.73 -43.68
CA LYS A 5 -1.50 16.36 -42.48
C LYS A 5 -2.51 15.44 -41.79
N ASN A 6 -3.31 14.71 -42.57
CA ASN A 6 -4.26 13.72 -42.03
C ASN A 6 -3.55 12.50 -41.42
N ILE A 7 -2.46 12.04 -42.02
CA ILE A 7 -1.61 10.98 -41.44
C ILE A 7 -1.02 11.42 -40.10
N GLY A 8 -0.51 12.65 -40.01
CA GLY A 8 0.01 13.19 -38.74
C GLY A 8 -1.06 13.26 -37.65
N LEU A 9 -2.30 13.63 -38.00
CA LEU A 9 -3.43 13.67 -37.07
C LEU A 9 -3.82 12.26 -36.56
N ILE A 10 -3.82 11.26 -37.44
CA ILE A 10 -4.12 9.86 -37.10
C ILE A 10 -3.03 9.27 -36.19
N LEU A 11 -1.76 9.60 -36.45
CA LEU A 11 -0.64 9.19 -35.61
C LEU A 11 -0.75 9.80 -34.21
N LEU A 12 -1.06 11.09 -34.11
CA LEU A 12 -1.22 11.76 -32.82
C LEU A 12 -2.41 11.19 -32.02
N ALA A 13 -3.53 10.90 -32.70
CA ALA A 13 -4.69 10.26 -32.07
C ALA A 13 -4.36 8.87 -31.53
N THR A 14 -3.60 8.06 -32.27
CA THR A 14 -3.20 6.70 -31.85
C THR A 14 -2.16 6.68 -30.73
N LEU A 15 -1.29 7.68 -30.60
CA LEU A 15 -0.43 7.80 -29.41
C LEU A 15 -1.24 8.17 -28.15
N SER A 16 -2.27 9.01 -28.30
CA SER A 16 -3.03 9.56 -27.17
C SER A 16 -3.83 8.50 -26.40
N ILE A 17 -4.31 7.44 -27.08
CA ILE A 17 -5.03 6.32 -26.45
C ILE A 17 -4.13 5.35 -25.67
N THR A 18 -2.80 5.39 -25.86
CA THR A 18 -1.85 4.50 -25.16
C THR A 18 -1.25 5.11 -23.90
N ALA A 19 -1.48 6.41 -23.64
CA ALA A 19 -0.89 7.13 -22.52
C ALA A 19 -1.60 6.93 -21.18
N CYS A 20 -2.83 6.41 -21.18
CA CYS A 20 -3.54 6.09 -19.94
C CYS A 20 -3.05 4.73 -19.41
N THR A 21 -2.37 4.74 -18.27
CA THR A 21 -2.11 3.54 -17.47
C THR A 21 -2.97 3.55 -16.21
N THR A 22 -3.37 2.36 -15.76
CA THR A 22 -4.03 2.12 -14.47
C THR A 22 -3.05 1.62 -13.41
N ASP A 23 -1.76 1.52 -13.75
CA ASP A 23 -0.73 1.04 -12.83
C ASP A 23 -0.55 2.06 -11.71
N PHE A 24 -1.04 1.72 -10.53
CA PHE A 24 -0.90 2.52 -9.32
C PHE A 24 -0.17 1.68 -8.30
N GLN A 25 0.96 2.21 -7.81
CA GLN A 25 1.70 1.52 -6.77
C GLN A 25 1.00 1.74 -5.43
N LEU A 26 0.40 0.66 -4.91
CA LEU A 26 -0.28 0.68 -3.61
C LEU A 26 0.72 0.70 -2.44
N GLU A 27 1.91 0.15 -2.69
CA GLU A 27 2.98 -0.01 -1.70
C GLU A 27 3.88 1.23 -1.68
N GLY A 28 4.09 1.79 -0.49
CA GLY A 28 5.05 2.87 -0.30
C GLY A 28 6.46 2.35 -0.05
N GLU A 29 7.43 3.26 -0.04
CA GLU A 29 8.73 3.01 0.58
C GLU A 29 8.55 2.52 2.03
N TRP A 30 9.38 1.55 2.43
CA TRP A 30 9.33 1.02 3.79
C TRP A 30 9.55 2.13 4.83
N LYS A 31 8.71 2.13 5.86
CA LYS A 31 8.78 3.06 6.99
C LYS A 31 8.45 2.33 8.27
N ASP A 32 9.19 2.68 9.32
CA ASP A 32 8.91 2.24 10.67
C ASP A 32 7.72 3.03 11.24
N ILE A 33 6.52 2.44 11.19
CA ILE A 33 5.28 3.07 11.63
C ILE A 33 4.62 2.17 12.68
N PRO A 34 4.53 2.60 13.95
CA PRO A 34 3.80 1.86 14.97
C PRO A 34 2.28 2.03 14.81
N VAL A 35 1.54 0.93 14.95
CA VAL A 35 0.09 0.88 15.04
C VAL A 35 -0.26 0.40 16.44
N VAL A 36 -1.01 1.23 17.18
CA VAL A 36 -1.39 0.95 18.57
C VAL A 36 -2.89 1.05 18.71
N TYR A 37 -3.52 -0.02 19.19
CA TYR A 37 -4.96 -0.04 19.45
C TYR A 37 -5.31 -0.96 20.60
N GLY A 38 -6.48 -0.73 21.18
CA GLY A 38 -7.04 -1.57 22.22
C GLY A 38 -8.53 -1.27 22.36
N PHE A 39 -9.28 -2.26 22.84
CA PHE A 39 -10.68 -2.07 23.22
C PHE A 39 -10.75 -1.79 24.71
N ILE A 40 -11.44 -0.70 25.07
CA ILE A 40 -11.56 -0.26 26.46
C ILE A 40 -13.04 -0.28 26.83
N SER A 41 -13.37 -0.96 27.92
CA SER A 41 -14.72 -1.09 28.46
C SER A 41 -14.69 -0.83 29.96
N VAL A 42 -15.64 -0.04 30.45
CA VAL A 42 -15.77 0.26 31.89
C VAL A 42 -16.15 -0.96 32.74
N ALA A 43 -16.64 -2.02 32.11
CA ALA A 43 -17.00 -3.27 32.79
C ALA A 43 -15.81 -4.23 32.96
N ASP A 44 -14.69 -3.96 32.28
CA ASP A 44 -13.54 -4.86 32.28
C ASP A 44 -12.59 -4.56 33.44
N THR A 45 -12.01 -5.62 34.00
CA THR A 45 -11.00 -5.54 35.07
C THR A 45 -9.58 -5.42 34.53
N ALA A 46 -9.38 -5.67 33.24
CA ALA A 46 -8.10 -5.55 32.54
C ALA A 46 -8.33 -4.99 31.13
N HIS A 47 -7.38 -4.18 30.65
CA HIS A 47 -7.38 -3.65 29.29
C HIS A 47 -6.14 -4.14 28.57
N TYR A 48 -6.33 -4.58 27.33
CA TYR A 48 -5.25 -5.09 26.48
C TYR A 48 -5.00 -4.08 25.36
N ILE A 49 -3.74 -3.68 25.23
CA ILE A 49 -3.26 -2.85 24.14
C ILE A 49 -2.39 -3.73 23.25
N ARG A 50 -2.64 -3.66 21.94
CA ARG A 50 -1.81 -4.29 20.92
C ARG A 50 -0.93 -3.23 20.28
N VAL A 51 0.36 -3.52 20.21
CA VAL A 51 1.38 -2.70 19.54
C VAL A 51 1.95 -3.52 18.39
N GLU A 52 1.85 -3.01 17.18
CA GLU A 52 2.32 -3.66 15.95
C GLU A 52 2.99 -2.66 15.00
N LYS A 53 3.67 -3.17 13.98
CA LYS A 53 4.25 -2.44 12.85
C LYS A 53 3.21 -2.37 11.74
N ALA A 54 3.09 -1.23 11.07
CA ALA A 54 2.40 -1.20 9.78
C ALA A 54 3.20 -2.07 8.80
N PHE A 55 2.55 -3.05 8.17
CA PHE A 55 3.20 -4.00 7.27
C PHE A 55 2.49 -3.98 5.92
N LEU A 56 3.22 -3.59 4.88
CA LEU A 56 2.88 -3.81 3.48
C LEU A 56 4.20 -3.71 2.70
N GLU A 57 4.85 -4.85 2.49
CA GLU A 57 6.13 -4.90 1.78
C GLU A 57 5.89 -4.76 0.27
N PRO A 58 6.76 -4.02 -0.45
CA PRO A 58 6.66 -3.92 -1.90
C PRO A 58 6.74 -5.29 -2.60
N GLY A 59 5.74 -5.62 -3.41
CA GLY A 59 5.64 -6.87 -4.16
C GLY A 59 5.31 -8.10 -3.31
N GLY A 60 4.95 -7.93 -2.03
CA GLY A 60 4.66 -9.01 -1.10
C GLY A 60 3.16 -9.31 -0.95
N ASP A 61 2.81 -10.58 -0.73
CA ASP A 61 1.42 -10.94 -0.39
C ASP A 61 1.15 -10.68 1.10
N ALA A 62 0.17 -9.82 1.38
CA ALA A 62 -0.16 -9.43 2.75
C ALA A 62 -0.59 -10.63 3.63
N ASN A 63 -1.22 -11.67 3.07
CA ASN A 63 -1.63 -12.84 3.84
C ASN A 63 -0.43 -13.72 4.21
N GLN A 64 0.59 -13.79 3.35
CA GLN A 64 1.84 -14.49 3.65
C GLN A 64 2.65 -13.74 4.70
N ILE A 65 2.81 -12.42 4.55
CA ILE A 65 3.57 -11.59 5.50
C ILE A 65 2.92 -11.58 6.88
N ALA A 66 1.58 -11.58 6.94
CA ALA A 66 0.85 -11.64 8.20
C ALA A 66 1.11 -12.92 9.02
N GLN A 67 1.76 -13.95 8.45
CA GLN A 67 2.18 -15.15 9.19
C GLN A 67 3.56 -15.01 9.83
N ILE A 68 4.32 -13.97 9.47
CA ILE A 68 5.69 -13.73 9.94
C ILE A 68 5.63 -12.77 11.12
N ALA A 69 5.79 -13.29 12.34
CA ALA A 69 5.64 -12.51 13.56
C ALA A 69 6.58 -11.29 13.65
N ASP A 70 7.83 -11.41 13.18
CA ASP A 70 8.80 -10.32 13.20
C ASP A 70 8.39 -9.15 12.26
N SER A 71 7.69 -9.44 11.16
CA SER A 71 7.16 -8.41 10.27
C SER A 71 6.06 -7.57 10.92
N LEU A 72 5.46 -8.06 12.00
CA LEU A 72 4.29 -7.47 12.67
C LEU A 72 4.63 -6.85 14.02
N TYR A 73 5.56 -7.43 14.78
CA TYR A 73 5.77 -7.07 16.18
C TYR A 73 7.18 -6.54 16.43
N TYR A 74 7.29 -5.57 17.33
CA TYR A 74 8.58 -5.14 17.85
C TYR A 74 9.05 -6.10 18.94
N ASP A 75 10.31 -6.51 18.92
CA ASP A 75 10.88 -7.43 19.91
C ASP A 75 10.80 -6.90 21.35
N ASN A 76 10.83 -5.57 21.50
CA ASN A 76 11.00 -4.91 22.80
C ASN A 76 9.84 -3.93 23.09
N ALA A 77 8.63 -4.23 22.62
CA ALA A 77 7.47 -3.36 22.87
C ALA A 77 7.13 -3.29 24.37
N THR A 78 7.01 -2.07 24.90
CA THR A 78 6.57 -1.81 26.28
C THR A 78 5.32 -0.93 26.26
N VAL A 79 4.32 -1.31 27.08
CA VAL A 79 3.04 -0.59 27.25
C VAL A 79 2.90 -0.13 28.70
#